data_AF-A0A8C3H5I8-F1
#
_entry.id   AF-A0A8C3H5I8-F1
#
_cell.length_a   1.000
_cell.length_b   1.000
_cell.length_c   1.000
_cell.angle_alpha   90.00
_cell.angle_beta   90.00
_cell.angle_gamma   90.00
#
_symmetry.space_group_name_H-M   'P 1'
#
loop_
_entity.id
_entity.type
_entity.pdbx_description
1 polymer ?
#
loop_
_entity_poly.entity_id
_entity_poly.type
_entity_poly.pdbx_seq_one_letter_code
_entity_poly.pdbx_strand_id
1 'polypeptide(L)'
;MTDPDSRTFPLLSIYTDPLQHSSHGVSSVDKIHTGERPYKCSECGKKFTQSSGLVKHQRIHTGEKPYECCECGKTFSVSSDLIGHQNIHMGKIPHQCSECRPSLG
;
A
#
# COMPACT_ATOMS: atom_id res chain seq x y z
N MET A 1 -60.52 -5.61 -32.72
CA MET A 1 -59.43 -4.76 -33.23
C MET A 1 -58.21 -5.66 -33.35
N THR A 2 -58.10 -6.34 -34.48
CA THR A 2 -56.92 -7.07 -34.98
C THR A 2 -56.06 -6.05 -35.76
N ASP A 3 -54.73 -6.07 -35.82
CA ASP A 3 -53.82 -6.99 -36.56
C ASP A 3 -52.31 -6.60 -36.33
N PRO A 4 -51.28 -7.29 -36.88
CA PRO A 4 -50.06 -7.73 -36.17
C PRO A 4 -48.71 -7.36 -36.89
N ASP A 5 -47.57 -7.74 -36.29
CA ASP A 5 -46.21 -8.00 -36.83
C ASP A 5 -45.46 -7.01 -37.80
N SER A 6 -44.13 -7.11 -37.79
CA SER A 6 -43.14 -6.74 -38.84
C SER A 6 -42.28 -5.45 -38.72
N ARG A 7 -41.12 -5.61 -38.05
CA ARG A 7 -39.73 -5.51 -38.58
C ARG A 7 -39.20 -4.25 -39.35
N THR A 8 -38.05 -3.72 -38.86
CA THR A 8 -36.82 -3.28 -39.61
C THR A 8 -36.48 -1.76 -39.82
N PHE A 9 -35.45 -1.28 -39.07
CA PHE A 9 -34.21 -0.49 -39.38
C PHE A 9 -34.10 0.47 -40.61
N PRO A 10 -33.34 1.62 -40.57
CA PRO A 10 -31.85 1.63 -40.55
C PRO A 10 -31.10 2.88 -39.96
N LEU A 11 -29.76 2.86 -40.09
CA LEU A 11 -28.69 3.71 -39.54
C LEU A 11 -28.40 5.05 -40.27
N LEU A 12 -27.88 6.04 -39.51
CA LEU A 12 -26.74 6.96 -39.78
C LEU A 12 -26.98 8.50 -39.86
N SER A 13 -26.55 9.19 -38.79
CA SER A 13 -25.79 10.47 -38.69
C SER A 13 -26.03 11.63 -39.68
N ILE A 14 -26.47 12.80 -39.18
CA ILE A 14 -26.17 14.14 -39.74
C ILE A 14 -26.69 15.23 -38.79
N TYR A 15 -25.83 15.85 -37.98
CA TYR A 15 -25.82 17.26 -37.51
C TYR A 15 -24.96 17.35 -36.25
N THR A 16 -23.66 17.43 -36.53
CA THR A 16 -22.65 18.00 -35.66
C THR A 16 -23.02 19.45 -35.31
N ASP A 17 -23.11 19.77 -34.03
CA ASP A 17 -23.01 21.15 -33.55
C ASP A 17 -21.55 21.38 -33.08
N PRO A 18 -20.78 22.30 -33.69
CA PRO A 18 -19.37 22.49 -33.41
C PRO A 18 -19.13 23.50 -32.27
N LEU A 19 -18.31 23.08 -31.29
CA LEU A 19 -17.76 23.85 -30.14
C LEU A 19 -18.77 23.99 -28.97
N GLN A 20 -18.67 23.26 -27.85
CA GLN A 20 -17.49 23.16 -27.00
C GLN A 20 -17.34 21.80 -26.31
N HIS A 21 -16.08 21.41 -26.18
CA HIS A 21 -15.54 20.16 -25.69
C HIS A 21 -15.85 19.87 -24.21
N SER A 22 -16.18 18.60 -23.95
CA SER A 22 -15.76 17.82 -22.77
C SER A 22 -16.22 18.26 -21.39
N SER A 23 -17.29 17.63 -20.89
CA SER A 23 -17.25 17.10 -19.52
C SER A 23 -17.49 15.60 -19.58
N HIS A 24 -16.42 14.86 -19.81
CA HIS A 24 -16.36 13.50 -19.28
C HIS A 24 -16.59 13.63 -17.77
N GLY A 25 -17.81 13.34 -17.34
CA GLY A 25 -18.15 13.10 -15.94
C GLY A 25 -17.53 11.80 -15.45
N VAL A 26 -16.21 11.64 -15.63
CA VAL A 26 -15.41 10.93 -14.65
C VAL A 26 -14.90 12.06 -13.78
N SER A 27 -15.53 12.24 -12.62
CA SER A 27 -14.81 12.88 -11.54
C SER A 27 -13.54 12.04 -11.40
N SER A 28 -12.42 12.58 -11.86
CA SER A 28 -11.11 12.21 -11.37
C SER A 28 -11.18 12.48 -9.87
N VAL A 29 -11.80 11.56 -9.11
CA VAL A 29 -11.38 11.30 -7.76
C VAL A 29 -9.90 11.08 -7.92
N ASP A 30 -9.15 12.05 -7.43
CA ASP A 30 -7.72 12.02 -7.28
C ASP A 30 -7.26 10.59 -7.00
N LYS A 31 -6.86 9.86 -8.05
CA LYS A 31 -6.30 8.50 -7.95
C LYS A 31 -4.95 8.48 -7.21
N ILE A 32 -4.61 9.59 -6.56
CA ILE A 32 -3.33 9.90 -5.94
C ILE A 32 -3.51 10.23 -4.44
N HIS A 33 -4.73 10.26 -3.87
CA HIS A 33 -4.89 10.59 -2.44
C HIS A 33 -5.99 9.88 -1.64
N THR A 34 -6.44 8.68 -2.04
CA THR A 34 -7.14 7.83 -1.06
C THR A 34 -6.08 6.97 -0.38
N GLY A 35 -5.68 7.34 0.84
CA GLY A 35 -4.88 6.50 1.73
C GLY A 35 -5.65 5.24 2.15
N GLU A 36 -6.19 4.49 1.18
CA GLU A 36 -6.96 3.29 1.42
C GLU A 36 -6.04 2.29 2.08
N ARG A 37 -6.40 1.98 3.32
CA ARG A 37 -5.74 0.99 4.15
C ARG A 37 -6.73 -0.17 4.28
N PRO A 38 -6.87 -1.02 3.24
CA PRO A 38 -7.91 -2.05 3.21
C PRO A 38 -7.68 -3.13 4.26
N TYR A 39 -6.44 -3.30 4.73
CA TYR A 39 -6.08 -4.35 5.68
C TYR A 39 -6.25 -3.86 7.12
N LYS A 40 -7.29 -4.31 7.82
CA LYS A 40 -7.60 -3.91 9.20
C LYS A 40 -7.21 -5.01 10.19
N CYS A 41 -6.57 -4.64 11.30
CA CYS A 41 -6.35 -5.52 12.44
C CYS A 41 -7.66 -5.76 13.21
N SER A 42 -8.00 -7.02 13.47
CA SER A 42 -9.17 -7.41 14.26
C SER A 42 -9.07 -6.95 15.71
N GLU A 43 -7.88 -7.07 16.31
CA GLU A 43 -7.65 -6.84 17.74
C GLU A 43 -7.72 -5.36 18.12
N CYS A 44 -7.07 -4.48 17.34
CA CYS A 44 -6.96 -3.06 17.67
C CYS A 44 -7.53 -2.11 16.61
N GLY A 45 -8.08 -2.63 15.51
CA GLY A 45 -8.68 -1.82 14.44
C GLY A 45 -7.69 -1.04 13.57
N LYS A 46 -6.38 -1.13 13.83
CA LYS A 46 -5.35 -0.43 13.06
C LYS A 46 -5.35 -0.91 11.60
N LYS A 47 -5.30 0.04 10.66
CA LYS A 47 -5.34 -0.26 9.24
C LYS A 47 -3.95 -0.20 8.60
N PHE A 48 -3.72 -0.96 7.54
CA PHE A 48 -2.48 -1.06 6.78
C PHE A 48 -2.78 -0.98 5.28
N THR A 49 -1.85 -0.43 4.50
CA THR A 49 -1.92 -0.38 3.04
C THR A 49 -1.57 -1.71 2.39
N GLN A 50 -0.84 -2.59 3.10
CA GLN A 50 -0.40 -3.89 2.62
C GLN A 50 -0.75 -4.99 3.63
N SER A 51 -1.10 -6.18 3.13
CA SER A 51 -1.37 -7.37 3.95
C SER A 51 -0.14 -7.79 4.77
N SER A 52 1.06 -7.70 4.18
CA SER A 52 2.33 -7.98 4.85
C SER A 52 2.54 -7.09 6.08
N GLY A 53 2.10 -5.82 6.01
CA GLY A 53 2.12 -4.89 7.14
C GLY A 53 1.17 -5.30 8.26
N LEU A 54 -0.02 -5.78 7.92
CA LEU A 54 -0.98 -6.32 8.88
C LEU A 54 -0.44 -7.59 9.57
N VAL A 55 0.12 -8.54 8.81
CA VAL A 55 0.67 -9.80 9.36
C VAL A 55 1.84 -9.51 10.32
N LYS A 56 2.78 -8.64 9.92
CA LYS A 56 3.87 -8.21 10.81
C LYS A 56 3.33 -7.54 12.07
N HIS A 57 2.29 -6.70 11.92
CA HIS A 57 1.66 -6.03 13.04
C HIS A 57 0.98 -7.02 14.00
N GLN A 58 0.33 -8.08 13.52
CA GLN A 58 -0.31 -9.06 14.40
C GLN A 58 0.66 -9.71 15.38
N ARG A 59 1.95 -9.80 15.04
CA ARG A 59 2.99 -10.30 15.95
C ARG A 59 3.13 -9.48 17.24
N ILE A 60 2.69 -8.22 17.27
CA ILE A 60 2.69 -7.44 18.51
C ILE A 60 1.64 -7.93 19.51
N HIS A 61 0.55 -8.51 19.02
CA HIS A 61 -0.53 -9.04 19.85
C HIS A 61 -0.19 -10.44 20.35
N THR A 62 0.41 -11.26 19.50
CA THR A 62 0.84 -12.63 19.87
C THR A 62 2.15 -12.66 20.64
N GLY A 63 2.98 -11.61 20.52
CA GLY A 63 4.33 -11.58 21.08
C GLY A 63 5.34 -12.44 20.30
N GLU A 64 4.96 -12.97 19.14
CA GLU A 64 5.85 -13.80 18.32
C GLU A 64 7.10 -13.04 17.87
N LYS A 65 8.27 -13.65 18.10
CA LYS A 65 9.57 -13.14 17.68
C LYS A 65 10.37 -14.22 16.95
N PRO A 66 10.04 -14.53 15.68
CA PRO A 66 10.63 -15.65 14.97
C PRO A 66 12.10 -15.49 14.60
N TYR A 67 12.65 -14.27 14.71
CA TYR A 67 13.99 -13.96 14.24
C TYR A 67 14.94 -13.83 15.43
N GLU A 68 15.84 -14.80 15.59
CA GLU A 68 16.83 -14.81 16.66
C GLU A 68 18.21 -14.40 16.13
N CYS A 69 18.93 -13.60 16.91
CA CYS A 69 20.33 -13.30 16.66
C CYS A 69 21.21 -14.44 17.19
N CYS A 70 21.91 -15.15 16.29
CA CYS A 70 22.78 -16.25 16.68
C CYS A 70 23.96 -15.83 17.57
N GLU A 71 24.33 -14.54 17.60
CA GLU A 71 25.47 -14.07 18.40
C GLU A 71 25.10 -13.79 19.86
N CYS A 72 23.88 -13.32 20.14
CA CYS A 72 23.47 -12.93 21.49
C CYS A 72 22.13 -13.50 21.96
N GLY A 73 21.46 -14.32 21.15
CA GLY A 73 20.15 -14.92 21.45
C GLY A 73 18.98 -13.95 21.47
N LYS A 74 19.20 -12.68 21.10
CA LYS A 74 18.13 -11.66 21.11
C LYS A 74 17.14 -11.91 19.99
N THR A 75 15.85 -11.86 20.29
CA THR A 75 14.77 -12.15 19.32
C THR A 75 14.02 -10.90 18.87
N PHE A 76 13.55 -10.93 17.62
CA PHE A 76 12.88 -9.84 16.91
C PHE A 76 11.61 -10.34 16.20
N SER A 77 10.61 -9.47 16.08
CA SER A 77 9.36 -9.76 15.39
C SER A 77 9.43 -9.52 13.87
N VAL A 78 10.42 -8.76 13.40
CA VAL A 78 10.64 -8.44 11.97
C VAL A 78 12.11 -8.65 11.58
N SER A 79 12.35 -9.19 10.38
CA SER A 79 13.69 -9.51 9.89
C SER A 79 14.58 -8.28 9.68
N SER A 80 14.02 -7.15 9.27
CA SER A 80 14.74 -5.89 9.12
C SER A 80 15.39 -5.45 10.43
N ASP A 81 14.71 -5.69 11.55
CA ASP A 81 15.18 -5.29 12.88
C ASP A 81 16.35 -6.20 13.31
N LEU A 82 16.28 -7.49 13.00
CA LEU A 82 17.41 -8.42 13.21
C LEU A 82 18.62 -8.01 12.36
N ILE A 83 18.43 -7.70 11.07
CA ILE A 83 19.54 -7.28 10.19
C ILE A 83 20.17 -5.99 10.70
N GLY A 84 19.36 -5.00 11.08
CA GLY A 84 19.84 -3.76 11.69
C GLY A 84 20.61 -4.00 12.99
N HIS A 85 20.15 -4.95 13.82
CA HIS A 85 20.83 -5.35 15.03
C HIS A 85 22.17 -6.07 14.77
N GLN A 86 22.24 -6.96 13.77
CA GLN A 86 23.48 -7.64 13.38
C GLN A 86 24.57 -6.66 12.93
N ASN A 87 24.20 -5.51 12.37
CA ASN A 87 25.18 -4.48 12.03
C ASN A 87 25.93 -3.93 13.25
N ILE A 88 25.31 -3.95 14.45
CA ILE A 88 25.95 -3.54 15.70
C ILE A 88 27.10 -4.50 16.05
N HIS A 89 26.87 -5.80 15.88
CA HIS A 89 27.90 -6.83 16.07
C HIS A 89 29.06 -6.69 15.08
N MET A 90 28.76 -6.31 13.84
CA MET A 90 29.75 -6.06 12.80
C MET A 90 30.43 -4.68 12.89
N GLY A 91 30.03 -3.82 13.83
CA GLY A 91 30.49 -2.43 13.90
C GLY A 91 30.12 -1.58 12.67
N LYS A 92 29.13 -2.02 11.88
CA LYS A 92 28.63 -1.28 10.71
C LYS A 92 27.62 -0.24 11.19
N ILE A 93 27.99 1.03 11.14
CA ILE A 93 27.04 2.13 11.41
C ILE A 93 26.06 2.18 10.23
N PRO A 94 24.75 1.90 10.41
CA PRO A 94 23.82 1.74 9.28
C PRO A 94 23.56 3.05 8.52
N HIS A 95 23.88 4.19 9.13
CA HIS A 95 23.66 5.52 8.59
C HIS A 95 24.87 6.40 8.93
N GLN A 96 25.87 6.43 8.05
CA GLN A 96 26.95 7.39 8.15
C GLN A 96 26.43 8.75 7.68
N CYS A 97 26.23 9.69 8.61
CA CYS A 97 26.04 11.09 8.26
C CYS A 97 27.41 11.64 7.81
N SER A 98 27.52 12.12 6.58
CA SER A 98 28.76 12.72 6.06
C SER A 98 29.13 14.05 6.76
N GLU A 99 28.17 14.69 7.43
CA GLU A 99 28.35 15.99 8.09
C GLU A 99 28.52 15.91 9.62
N CYS A 100 28.22 14.76 10.23
CA CYS A 100 28.41 14.57 11.68
C CYS A 100 29.53 13.55 11.90
N ARG A 101 30.74 14.03 12.15
CA ARG A 101 31.88 13.17 12.52
C ARG A 101 31.52 12.43 13.82
N PRO A 102 31.74 11.10 13.94
CA PRO A 102 31.49 10.41 15.19
C PRO A 102 32.53 10.86 16.23
N SER A 103 32.06 11.40 17.35
CA SER A 103 32.88 11.54 18.56
C SER A 103 33.09 10.13 19.12
N LEU A 104 34.23 9.52 18.84
CA LEU A 104 34.73 8.35 19.57
C LEU A 104 35.05 8.84 20.99
N GLY A 105 34.22 8.45 21.95
CA GLY A 105 34.49 8.55 23.39
C GLY A 105 35.07 7.25 23.91
#